data_AF-A0A2A2XXY9-F1
#
_entry.id   AF-A0A2A2XXY9-F1
#
_cell.length_a   1.000
_cell.length_b   1.000
_cell.length_c   1.000
_cell.angle_alpha   90.00
_cell.angle_beta   90.00
_cell.angle_gamma   90.00
#
_symmetry.space_group_name_H-M   'P 1'
#
loop_
_entity.id
_entity.type
_entity.pdbx_description
1 polymer ?
#
loop_
_entity_poly.entity_id
_entity_poly.type
_entity_poly.pdbx_seq_one_letter_code
_entity_poly.pdbx_strand_id
1 'polypeptide(L)'
;FSARDHALGPKWWGTLSARLSFSPFRIAVAHKRLSNPTQLPRHIHPVEVPLGPESTTPIHEKSKNIRASWKVPRGKKVLLAFGTIRNHKNIDLAIRALIDNPDVHLVVIGSVSSHKDKPLKYYQMLADDLGLSKRVFISDQFVGEEKRLSYFQAADCILLTYAASFHSQTATLTTAVNARRLVLASSGASPMEDLVRQFGLGVYVEPDSSDAVADGMATLLHGKLPEPDWEGYEAHATWETNVTLLLQATVDYLNGQSPQIRQFGALEESGVDKPELLNARRLHHQKTPAPEKRAARAKKASGRKEASSVSRETKKSDAIKGQAADQSLFPGFDLPEPVEPPPKLPTVALPQKTANRRATTSPEAVKPSPRREIKPAKKEALAAL
;
A
#
# COMPACT_ATOMS: atom_id res chain seq x y z
N PHE A 1 -10.68 14.53 -1.55
CA PHE A 1 -10.55 15.99 -1.62
C PHE A 1 -9.83 16.50 -0.39
N SER A 2 -8.52 16.73 -0.49
CA SER A 2 -7.72 17.30 0.62
C SER A 2 -7.08 18.57 0.10
N ALA A 3 -7.55 19.72 0.55
CA ALA A 3 -6.96 21.03 0.25
C ALA A 3 -5.66 21.29 1.04
N ARG A 4 -5.03 20.24 1.59
CA ARG A 4 -3.93 20.37 2.55
C ARG A 4 -2.67 21.01 1.97
N ASP A 5 -2.43 20.86 0.67
CA ASP A 5 -1.13 21.22 0.11
C ASP A 5 -1.15 22.53 -0.70
N HIS A 6 -2.33 23.10 -0.96
CA HIS A 6 -2.50 24.32 -1.75
C HIS A 6 -3.45 25.29 -1.04
N ALA A 7 -2.90 26.13 -0.16
CA ALA A 7 -3.62 27.24 0.45
C ALA A 7 -3.85 28.36 -0.59
N LEU A 8 -4.82 28.16 -1.46
CA LEU A 8 -5.28 29.21 -2.37
C LEU A 8 -6.25 30.14 -1.62
N GLY A 9 -5.81 31.38 -1.38
CA GLY A 9 -6.64 32.44 -0.82
C GLY A 9 -6.68 32.51 0.72
N PRO A 10 -7.56 33.36 1.27
CA PRO A 10 -7.67 33.56 2.72
C PRO A 10 -8.08 32.29 3.47
N LYS A 11 -7.53 32.09 4.68
CA LYS A 11 -7.82 30.90 5.51
C LYS A 11 -9.31 30.63 5.70
N TRP A 12 -10.12 31.69 5.85
CA TRP A 12 -11.57 31.56 6.03
C TRP A 12 -12.27 30.90 4.83
N TRP A 13 -11.75 31.06 3.61
CA TRP A 13 -12.28 30.44 2.40
C TRP A 13 -12.06 28.92 2.44
N GLY A 14 -10.85 28.49 2.81
CA GLY A 14 -10.53 27.08 2.98
C GLY A 14 -11.40 26.41 4.07
N THR A 15 -11.62 27.11 5.19
CA THR A 15 -12.50 26.64 6.26
C THR A 15 -13.96 26.54 5.81
N LEU A 16 -14.48 27.56 5.11
CA LEU A 16 -15.85 27.54 4.58
C LEU A 16 -16.03 26.45 3.53
N SER A 17 -15.09 26.31 2.60
CA SER A 17 -15.09 25.27 1.58
C SER A 17 -15.10 23.88 2.21
N ALA A 18 -14.22 23.61 3.16
CA ALA A 18 -14.22 22.34 3.90
C ALA A 18 -15.56 22.10 4.61
N ARG A 19 -16.11 23.11 5.29
CA ARG A 19 -17.42 23.00 5.98
C ARG A 19 -18.55 22.67 5.00
N LEU A 20 -18.59 23.31 3.85
CA LEU A 20 -19.61 23.06 2.81
C LEU A 20 -19.42 21.69 2.16
N SER A 21 -18.19 21.24 1.91
CA SER A 21 -17.93 19.89 1.40
C SER A 21 -18.47 18.80 2.34
N PHE A 22 -18.53 19.07 3.64
CA PHE A 22 -19.06 18.16 4.65
C PHE A 22 -20.54 18.36 4.99
N SER A 23 -21.21 19.38 4.44
CA SER A 23 -22.61 19.68 4.78
C SER A 23 -23.64 18.61 4.36
N PRO A 24 -23.47 17.82 3.28
CA PRO A 24 -24.45 16.79 2.95
C PRO A 24 -24.25 15.50 3.75
N PHE A 25 -23.08 15.29 4.35
CA PHE A 25 -22.75 14.05 5.04
C PHE A 25 -23.16 14.09 6.52
N ARG A 26 -23.63 12.95 7.02
CA ARG A 26 -23.94 12.72 8.45
C ARG A 26 -23.12 11.59 9.04
N ILE A 27 -22.72 10.63 8.22
CA ILE A 27 -21.92 9.48 8.63
C ILE A 27 -20.64 9.49 7.81
N ALA A 28 -19.50 9.27 8.46
CA ALA A 28 -18.22 9.09 7.80
C ALA A 28 -17.71 7.68 8.06
N VAL A 29 -17.43 6.95 6.99
CA VAL A 29 -16.92 5.59 7.07
C VAL A 29 -15.39 5.62 7.08
N ALA A 30 -14.78 4.94 8.05
CA ALA A 30 -13.34 4.77 8.17
C ALA A 30 -13.02 3.31 8.50
N HIS A 31 -11.78 2.88 8.28
CA HIS A 31 -11.33 1.53 8.65
C HIS A 31 -10.69 1.46 10.04
N LYS A 32 -10.29 2.61 10.60
CA LYS A 32 -9.81 2.79 11.97
C LYS A 32 -9.82 4.28 12.32
N ARG A 33 -10.15 4.64 13.56
CA ARG A 33 -9.89 5.99 14.10
C ARG A 33 -8.47 6.04 14.64
N LEU A 34 -7.69 7.00 14.14
CA LEU A 34 -6.33 7.24 14.62
C LEU A 34 -6.37 8.03 15.93
N SER A 35 -5.32 7.92 16.74
CA SER A 35 -5.15 8.65 18.00
C SER A 35 -5.13 10.17 17.83
N ASN A 36 -4.63 10.66 16.70
CA ASN A 36 -4.70 12.07 16.31
C ASN A 36 -5.47 12.23 14.98
N PRO A 37 -6.81 12.09 15.00
CA PRO A 37 -7.59 12.05 13.78
C PRO A 37 -7.67 13.43 13.14
N THR A 38 -7.89 13.44 11.82
CA THR A 38 -8.30 14.67 11.16
C THR A 38 -9.63 15.13 11.76
N GLN A 39 -9.69 16.38 12.22
CA GLN A 39 -10.91 16.91 12.84
C GLN A 39 -12.06 16.87 11.83
N LEU A 40 -13.04 16.01 12.09
CA LEU A 40 -14.30 16.00 11.37
C LEU A 40 -15.23 17.06 12.01
N PRO A 41 -16.09 17.71 11.22
CA PRO A 41 -17.17 18.51 11.76
C PRO A 41 -18.00 17.73 12.78
N ARG A 42 -18.40 18.38 13.88
CA ARG A 42 -19.11 17.74 15.00
C ARG A 42 -20.42 17.04 14.62
N HIS A 43 -21.04 17.44 13.51
CA HIS A 43 -22.28 16.84 13.01
C HIS A 43 -22.07 15.55 12.22
N ILE A 44 -20.82 15.13 11.99
CA ILE A 44 -20.49 13.87 11.34
C ILE A 44 -20.26 12.81 12.40
N HIS A 45 -20.96 11.68 12.26
CA HIS A 45 -20.77 10.47 13.04
C HIS A 45 -19.79 9.54 12.32
N PRO A 46 -18.53 9.43 12.79
CA PRO A 46 -17.61 8.46 12.21
C PRO A 46 -18.00 7.04 12.62
N VAL A 47 -17.92 6.09 11.69
CA VAL A 47 -18.08 4.65 11.94
C VAL A 47 -16.85 3.91 11.43
N GLU A 48 -16.40 2.95 12.21
CA GLU A 48 -15.33 2.05 11.81
C GLU A 48 -15.94 0.79 11.17
N VAL A 49 -15.54 0.46 9.94
CA VAL A 49 -15.98 -0.75 9.25
C VAL A 49 -14.80 -1.52 8.65
N PRO A 50 -14.87 -2.85 8.58
CA PRO A 50 -13.82 -3.65 7.95
C PRO A 50 -13.83 -3.47 6.44
N LEU A 51 -12.72 -3.80 5.80
CA LEU A 51 -12.68 -3.94 4.34
C LEU A 51 -13.28 -5.31 3.97
N GLY A 52 -14.34 -5.32 3.16
CA GLY A 52 -14.95 -6.55 2.66
C GLY A 52 -14.04 -7.27 1.64
N PRO A 53 -14.33 -8.55 1.33
CA PRO A 53 -13.53 -9.32 0.40
C PRO A 53 -13.74 -8.84 -1.03
N GLU A 54 -12.72 -9.02 -1.86
CA GLU A 54 -12.86 -8.87 -3.31
C GLU A 54 -13.56 -10.11 -3.90
N SER A 55 -14.49 -9.87 -4.83
CA SER A 55 -15.21 -10.95 -5.52
C SER A 55 -14.54 -11.22 -6.86
N THR A 56 -13.66 -12.22 -6.88
CA THR A 56 -12.98 -12.67 -8.11
C THR A 56 -12.88 -14.18 -8.13
N THR A 57 -13.23 -14.81 -9.25
CA THR A 57 -13.04 -16.25 -9.45
C THR A 57 -11.57 -16.53 -9.73
N PRO A 58 -10.85 -17.29 -8.88
CA PRO A 58 -9.42 -17.49 -9.05
C PRO A 58 -9.12 -18.46 -10.20
N ILE A 59 -8.15 -18.11 -11.04
CA ILE A 59 -7.50 -19.03 -11.98
C ILE A 59 -6.33 -19.68 -11.26
N HIS A 60 -6.43 -21.00 -11.08
CA HIS A 60 -5.39 -21.76 -10.42
C HIS A 60 -4.19 -22.01 -11.36
N GLU A 61 -3.02 -21.53 -10.94
CA GLU A 61 -1.74 -21.84 -11.58
C GLU A 61 -0.84 -22.58 -10.59
N LYS A 62 -0.13 -23.61 -11.07
CA LYS A 62 0.76 -24.39 -10.21
C LYS A 62 1.90 -23.53 -9.70
N SER A 63 2.08 -23.46 -8.38
CA SER A 63 3.17 -22.71 -7.72
C SER A 63 4.56 -23.00 -8.27
N LYS A 64 4.81 -24.24 -8.73
CA LYS A 64 6.07 -24.65 -9.35
C LYS A 64 6.37 -23.86 -10.63
N ASN A 65 5.36 -23.60 -11.46
CA ASN A 65 5.51 -22.85 -12.72
C ASN A 65 5.77 -21.38 -12.44
N ILE A 66 5.05 -20.81 -11.47
CA ILE A 66 5.24 -19.43 -11.00
C ILE A 66 6.66 -19.24 -10.42
N ARG A 67 7.10 -20.13 -9.52
CA ARG A 67 8.46 -20.05 -8.96
C ARG A 67 9.55 -20.20 -10.02
N ALA A 68 9.30 -20.97 -11.08
CA ALA A 68 10.23 -21.10 -12.19
C ALA A 68 10.36 -19.79 -12.99
N SER A 69 9.27 -19.04 -13.21
CA SER A 69 9.34 -17.73 -13.88
C SER A 69 10.07 -16.67 -13.04
N TRP A 70 10.03 -16.79 -11.71
CA TRP A 70 10.79 -15.95 -10.78
C TRP A 70 12.28 -16.33 -10.65
N LYS A 71 12.73 -17.38 -11.34
CA LYS A 71 14.12 -17.88 -11.30
C LYS A 71 14.60 -18.25 -9.88
N VAL A 72 13.67 -18.66 -9.01
CA VAL A 72 13.99 -19.05 -7.63
C VAL A 72 14.49 -20.51 -7.61
N PRO A 73 15.65 -20.81 -6.99
CA PRO A 73 16.10 -22.19 -6.82
C PRO A 73 15.13 -23.04 -6.00
N ARG A 74 15.07 -24.34 -6.29
CA ARG A 74 14.20 -25.27 -5.56
C ARG A 74 14.51 -25.28 -4.05
N GLY A 75 13.47 -25.36 -3.23
CA GLY A 75 13.58 -25.44 -1.77
C GLY A 75 13.93 -24.12 -1.07
N LYS A 76 14.13 -23.01 -1.81
CA LYS A 76 14.39 -21.71 -1.22
C LYS A 76 13.11 -21.02 -0.75
N LYS A 77 13.24 -20.24 0.33
CA LYS A 77 12.16 -19.47 0.93
C LYS A 77 11.92 -18.18 0.14
N VAL A 78 10.66 -17.90 -0.16
CA VAL A 78 10.25 -16.75 -0.98
C VAL A 78 9.39 -15.80 -0.18
N LEU A 79 9.83 -14.56 -0.07
CA LEU A 79 9.01 -13.43 0.36
C LEU A 79 8.54 -12.64 -0.87
N LEU A 80 7.23 -12.42 -0.98
CA LEU A 80 6.61 -11.71 -2.10
C LEU A 80 6.17 -10.31 -1.69
N ALA A 81 6.71 -9.29 -2.37
CA ALA A 81 6.17 -7.94 -2.40
C ALA A 81 5.32 -7.75 -3.67
N PHE A 82 4.03 -7.46 -3.52
CA PHE A 82 3.09 -7.42 -4.63
C PHE A 82 2.37 -6.08 -4.78
N GLY A 83 2.06 -5.73 -6.03
CA GLY A 83 1.25 -4.57 -6.42
C GLY A 83 2.08 -3.32 -6.69
N THR A 84 1.42 -2.17 -6.84
CA THR A 84 2.07 -0.91 -7.25
C THR A 84 3.29 -0.58 -6.39
N ILE A 85 4.42 -0.30 -7.04
CA ILE A 85 5.69 0.01 -6.38
C ILE A 85 5.72 1.49 -6.03
N ARG A 86 5.91 1.77 -4.75
CA ARG A 86 5.88 3.13 -4.16
C ARG A 86 6.94 3.26 -3.09
N ASN A 87 7.42 4.48 -2.87
CA ASN A 87 8.46 4.75 -1.87
C ASN A 87 8.04 4.29 -0.46
N HIS A 88 6.77 4.51 -0.08
CA HIS A 88 6.27 4.14 1.24
C HIS A 88 6.09 2.64 1.47
N LYS A 89 6.38 1.77 0.48
CA LYS A 89 6.40 0.30 0.66
C LYS A 89 7.75 -0.23 1.15
N ASN A 90 8.74 0.66 1.32
CA ASN A 90 10.07 0.38 1.85
C ASN A 90 10.74 -0.90 1.28
N ILE A 91 10.56 -1.17 -0.01
CA ILE A 91 11.13 -2.35 -0.67
C ILE A 91 12.66 -2.37 -0.56
N ASP A 92 13.28 -1.20 -0.51
CA ASP A 92 14.72 -1.06 -0.34
C ASP A 92 15.22 -1.45 1.06
N LEU A 93 14.38 -1.35 2.09
CA LEU A 93 14.70 -1.88 3.42
C LEU A 93 14.66 -3.41 3.41
N ALA A 94 13.69 -4.00 2.71
CA ALA A 94 13.61 -5.45 2.57
C ALA A 94 14.76 -6.03 1.74
N ILE A 95 15.24 -5.33 0.70
CA ILE A 95 16.46 -5.74 -0.02
C ILE A 95 17.67 -5.74 0.93
N ARG A 96 17.86 -4.68 1.73
CA ARG A 96 18.96 -4.62 2.71
C ARG A 96 18.87 -5.71 3.77
N ALA A 97 17.67 -6.01 4.24
CA ALA A 97 17.41 -7.05 5.24
C ALA A 97 17.81 -8.48 4.80
N LEU A 98 17.94 -8.72 3.48
CA LEU A 98 18.42 -10.01 2.96
C LEU A 98 19.87 -10.31 3.31
N ILE A 99 20.69 -9.30 3.67
CA ILE A 99 22.09 -9.49 4.07
C ILE A 99 22.16 -10.44 5.28
N ASP A 100 21.30 -10.22 6.27
CA ASP A 100 21.24 -11.00 7.51
C ASP A 100 20.36 -12.26 7.38
N ASN A 101 19.77 -12.48 6.20
CA ASN A 101 18.85 -13.59 5.90
C ASN A 101 19.25 -14.31 4.60
N PRO A 102 20.35 -15.10 4.58
CA PRO A 102 20.92 -15.67 3.36
C PRO A 102 20.04 -16.75 2.69
N ASP A 103 19.12 -17.36 3.44
CA ASP A 103 18.22 -18.42 2.96
C ASP A 103 16.99 -17.88 2.22
N VAL A 104 16.80 -16.56 2.22
CA VAL A 104 15.61 -15.87 1.70
C VAL A 104 15.85 -15.32 0.31
N HIS A 105 14.83 -15.48 -0.54
CA HIS A 105 14.70 -14.81 -1.83
C HIS A 105 13.54 -13.81 -1.74
N LEU A 106 13.75 -12.62 -2.30
CA LEU A 106 12.74 -11.59 -2.42
C LEU A 106 12.23 -11.55 -3.87
N VAL A 107 10.92 -11.59 -4.02
CA VAL A 107 10.23 -11.44 -5.31
C VAL A 107 9.40 -10.18 -5.23
N VAL A 108 9.62 -9.25 -6.15
CA VAL A 108 8.89 -7.98 -6.28
C VAL A 108 8.13 -7.98 -7.60
N ILE A 109 6.80 -8.02 -7.53
CA ILE A 109 5.92 -8.00 -8.71
C ILE A 109 5.04 -6.76 -8.66
N GLY A 110 5.21 -5.87 -9.63
CA GLY A 110 4.33 -4.72 -9.82
C GLY A 110 5.00 -3.56 -10.55
N SER A 111 4.19 -2.58 -10.93
CA SER A 111 4.63 -1.41 -11.69
C SER A 111 4.73 -0.15 -10.82
N VAL A 112 5.60 0.78 -11.24
CA VAL A 112 5.71 2.11 -10.62
C VAL A 112 4.62 3.02 -11.18
N SER A 113 3.80 3.63 -10.31
CA SER A 113 2.66 4.48 -10.75
C SER A 113 2.98 5.97 -10.86
N SER A 114 4.07 6.45 -10.26
CA SER A 114 4.41 7.86 -10.20
C SER A 114 5.89 8.11 -10.48
N HIS A 115 6.20 9.18 -11.21
CA HIS A 115 7.57 9.63 -11.41
C HIS A 115 8.27 10.09 -10.12
N LYS A 116 7.52 10.32 -9.03
CA LYS A 116 8.09 10.64 -7.70
C LYS A 116 8.56 9.39 -6.95
N ASP A 117 8.10 8.22 -7.35
CA ASP A 117 8.51 6.95 -6.75
C ASP A 117 9.83 6.47 -7.37
N LYS A 118 10.65 5.78 -6.59
CA LYS A 118 11.91 5.18 -7.05
C LYS A 118 11.60 4.23 -8.22
N PRO A 119 12.31 4.34 -9.36
CA PRO A 119 12.10 3.45 -10.50
C PRO A 119 12.57 2.02 -10.17
N LEU A 120 12.09 1.02 -10.91
CA LEU A 120 12.54 -0.37 -10.74
C LEU A 120 14.06 -0.55 -10.79
N LYS A 121 14.71 0.20 -11.69
CA LYS A 121 16.17 0.20 -11.84
C LYS A 121 16.90 0.55 -10.55
N TYR A 122 16.35 1.43 -9.70
CA TYR A 122 16.94 1.75 -8.41
C TYR A 122 17.04 0.51 -7.52
N TYR A 123 15.96 -0.27 -7.44
CA TYR A 123 15.92 -1.48 -6.61
C TYR A 123 16.82 -2.58 -7.18
N GLN A 124 16.90 -2.71 -8.51
CA GLN A 124 17.83 -3.63 -9.16
C GLN A 124 19.29 -3.28 -8.86
N MET A 125 19.67 -2.01 -9.02
CA MET A 125 21.03 -1.54 -8.71
C MET A 125 21.36 -1.74 -7.24
N LEU A 126 20.43 -1.45 -6.33
CA LEU A 126 20.62 -1.70 -4.90
C LEU A 126 20.87 -3.18 -4.61
N ALA A 127 20.14 -4.09 -5.26
CA ALA A 127 20.38 -5.52 -5.12
C ALA A 127 21.76 -5.91 -5.67
N ASP A 128 22.18 -5.33 -6.79
CA ASP A 128 23.48 -5.59 -7.42
C ASP A 128 24.65 -5.11 -6.54
N ASP A 129 24.57 -3.89 -6.02
CA ASP A 129 25.58 -3.27 -5.16
C ASP A 129 25.80 -4.06 -3.86
N LEU A 130 24.75 -4.73 -3.36
CA LEU A 130 24.81 -5.57 -2.16
C LEU A 130 25.15 -7.04 -2.47
N GLY A 131 25.39 -7.41 -3.73
CA GLY A 131 25.67 -8.80 -4.13
C GLY A 131 24.46 -9.74 -4.04
N LEU A 132 23.25 -9.18 -4.10
CA LEU A 132 21.96 -9.86 -3.91
C LEU A 132 21.22 -10.15 -5.22
N SER A 133 21.78 -9.85 -6.39
CA SER A 133 21.12 -10.00 -7.70
C SER A 133 20.53 -11.38 -7.96
N LYS A 134 21.14 -12.44 -7.42
CA LYS A 134 20.65 -13.83 -7.56
C LYS A 134 19.49 -14.17 -6.62
N ARG A 135 19.22 -13.32 -5.61
CA ARG A 135 18.21 -13.52 -4.57
C ARG A 135 17.06 -12.52 -4.64
N VAL A 136 17.17 -11.50 -5.48
CA VAL A 136 16.12 -10.48 -5.69
C VAL A 136 15.63 -10.59 -7.13
N PHE A 137 14.36 -10.96 -7.30
CA PHE A 137 13.67 -10.93 -8.58
C PHE A 137 12.71 -9.74 -8.61
N ILE A 138 12.80 -8.91 -9.63
CA ILE A 138 11.95 -7.73 -9.81
C ILE A 138 11.32 -7.77 -11.20
N SER A 139 10.00 -7.60 -11.27
CA SER A 139 9.25 -7.60 -12.52
C SER A 139 8.15 -6.54 -12.49
N ASP A 140 8.01 -5.79 -13.59
CA ASP A 140 6.92 -4.83 -13.83
C ASP A 140 5.63 -5.50 -14.34
N GLN A 141 5.62 -6.82 -14.41
CA GLN A 141 4.51 -7.61 -14.92
C GLN A 141 3.18 -7.23 -14.24
N PHE A 142 2.19 -6.94 -15.07
CA PHE A 142 0.80 -6.88 -14.63
C PHE A 142 0.26 -8.30 -14.43
N VAL A 143 -0.25 -8.58 -13.24
CA VAL A 143 -0.89 -9.84 -12.88
C VAL A 143 -2.37 -9.56 -12.67
N GLY A 144 -3.22 -10.16 -13.51
CA GLY A 144 -4.67 -10.07 -13.40
C GLY A 144 -5.17 -10.53 -12.04
N GLU A 145 -6.32 -9.99 -11.62
CA GLU A 145 -6.89 -10.24 -10.28
C GLU A 145 -7.16 -11.73 -10.06
N GLU A 146 -7.62 -12.41 -11.11
CA GLU A 146 -7.92 -13.83 -11.12
C GLU A 146 -6.68 -14.71 -10.87
N LYS A 147 -5.48 -14.25 -11.26
CA LYS A 147 -4.22 -14.98 -11.04
C LYS A 147 -3.52 -14.61 -9.74
N ARG A 148 -3.93 -13.52 -9.11
CA ARG A 148 -3.26 -12.95 -7.93
C ARG A 148 -3.14 -13.97 -6.80
N LEU A 149 -4.19 -14.73 -6.53
CA LEU A 149 -4.18 -15.75 -5.48
C LEU A 149 -3.09 -16.81 -5.72
N SER A 150 -2.94 -17.29 -6.95
CA SER A 150 -1.91 -18.27 -7.32
C SER A 150 -0.49 -17.74 -7.11
N TYR A 151 -0.25 -16.45 -7.35
CA TYR A 151 1.04 -15.81 -7.08
C TYR A 151 1.34 -15.77 -5.58
N PHE A 152 0.35 -15.45 -4.76
CA PHE A 152 0.53 -15.45 -3.31
C PHE A 152 0.76 -16.86 -2.77
N GLN A 153 0.02 -17.85 -3.27
CA GLN A 153 0.22 -19.26 -2.93
C GLN A 153 1.60 -19.78 -3.36
N ALA A 154 2.23 -19.17 -4.38
CA ALA A 154 3.58 -19.51 -4.78
C ALA A 154 4.66 -18.92 -3.84
N ALA A 155 4.36 -17.90 -3.04
CA ALA A 155 5.27 -17.41 -2.00
C ALA A 155 5.22 -18.28 -0.73
N ASP A 156 6.26 -18.22 0.10
CA ASP A 156 6.21 -18.77 1.47
C ASP A 156 5.56 -17.74 2.42
N CYS A 157 5.89 -16.46 2.25
CA CYS A 157 5.33 -15.35 3.04
C CYS A 157 5.14 -14.09 2.19
N ILE A 158 4.29 -13.17 2.67
CA ILE A 158 3.98 -11.90 1.98
C ILE A 158 4.62 -10.72 2.71
N LEU A 159 5.20 -9.79 1.95
CA LEU A 159 5.87 -8.61 2.49
C LEU A 159 4.96 -7.37 2.38
N LEU A 160 4.62 -6.79 3.52
CA LEU A 160 3.79 -5.59 3.68
C LEU A 160 4.52 -4.52 4.53
N THR A 161 5.77 -4.22 4.19
CA THR A 161 6.63 -3.31 4.97
C THR A 161 6.38 -1.85 4.64
N TYR A 162 5.24 -1.29 5.05
CA TYR A 162 4.94 0.12 4.82
C TYR A 162 5.69 1.03 5.80
N ALA A 163 5.90 2.29 5.38
CA ALA A 163 6.52 3.34 6.19
C ALA A 163 5.60 3.79 7.35
N ALA A 164 6.17 4.44 8.37
CA ALA A 164 5.43 4.93 9.53
C ALA A 164 4.31 5.91 9.16
N SER A 165 4.45 6.62 8.03
CA SER A 165 3.43 7.53 7.52
C SER A 165 2.17 6.84 6.98
N PHE A 166 2.21 5.52 6.76
CA PHE A 166 1.07 4.75 6.27
C PHE A 166 0.18 4.34 7.45
N HIS A 167 -1.10 4.73 7.42
CA HIS A 167 -2.05 4.52 8.51
C HIS A 167 -3.32 3.79 8.05
N SER A 168 -3.24 3.07 6.92
CA SER A 168 -4.38 2.42 6.26
C SER A 168 -4.22 0.90 6.25
N GLN A 169 -5.20 0.20 5.68
CA GLN A 169 -5.11 -1.20 5.28
C GLN A 169 -4.75 -1.31 3.78
N THR A 170 -4.27 -2.50 3.38
CA THR A 170 -4.07 -2.89 1.97
C THR A 170 -4.88 -4.15 1.63
N ALA A 171 -5.47 -4.20 0.44
CA ALA A 171 -6.14 -5.40 -0.08
C ALA A 171 -5.18 -6.61 -0.24
N THR A 172 -3.87 -6.35 -0.33
CA THR A 172 -2.82 -7.37 -0.32
C THR A 172 -2.86 -8.22 0.96
N LEU A 173 -3.30 -7.66 2.11
CA LEU A 173 -3.46 -8.42 3.34
C LEU A 173 -4.56 -9.48 3.19
N THR A 174 -5.73 -9.09 2.69
CA THR A 174 -6.85 -10.03 2.43
C THR A 174 -6.44 -11.13 1.46
N THR A 175 -5.69 -10.78 0.39
CA THR A 175 -5.20 -11.81 -0.55
C THR A 175 -4.21 -12.78 0.13
N ALA A 176 -3.38 -12.31 1.06
CA ALA A 176 -2.47 -13.16 1.85
C ALA A 176 -3.22 -14.14 2.75
N VAL A 177 -4.27 -13.66 3.43
CA VAL A 177 -5.16 -14.51 4.24
C VAL A 177 -5.83 -15.58 3.38
N ASN A 178 -6.42 -15.19 2.24
CA ASN A 178 -7.06 -16.14 1.32
C ASN A 178 -6.06 -17.18 0.76
N ALA A 179 -4.79 -16.80 0.61
CA ALA A 179 -3.71 -17.70 0.19
C ALA A 179 -3.15 -18.57 1.32
N ARG A 180 -3.61 -18.37 2.57
CA ARG A 180 -3.07 -18.97 3.80
C ARG A 180 -1.57 -18.71 3.92
N ARG A 181 -1.19 -17.44 3.81
CA ARG A 181 0.20 -16.99 3.88
C ARG A 181 0.36 -15.93 4.97
N LEU A 182 1.34 -16.17 5.84
CA LEU A 182 1.75 -15.21 6.86
C LEU A 182 2.36 -13.97 6.21
N VAL A 183 2.24 -12.84 6.92
CA VAL A 183 2.78 -11.56 6.48
C VAL A 183 3.94 -11.08 7.37
N LEU A 184 4.92 -10.43 6.76
CA LEU A 184 5.82 -9.52 7.47
C LEU A 184 5.33 -8.09 7.21
N ALA A 185 4.80 -7.45 8.24
CA ALA A 185 4.13 -6.15 8.13
C ALA A 185 4.82 -5.06 8.94
N SER A 186 4.74 -3.83 8.44
CA SER A 186 5.07 -2.62 9.19
C SER A 186 4.19 -1.48 8.70
N SER A 187 3.85 -0.53 9.58
CA SER A 187 3.16 0.73 9.27
C SER A 187 3.16 1.62 10.51
N GLY A 188 2.62 2.84 10.40
CA GLY A 188 2.15 3.56 11.58
C GLY A 188 0.89 2.90 12.17
N ALA A 189 0.32 3.52 13.21
CA ALA A 189 -0.94 3.05 13.79
C ALA A 189 -2.01 2.91 12.70
N SER A 190 -2.46 1.70 12.42
CA SER A 190 -3.31 1.42 11.25
C SER A 190 -4.27 0.25 11.50
N PRO A 191 -5.34 0.10 10.70
CA PRO A 191 -6.15 -1.11 10.75
C PRO A 191 -5.35 -2.36 10.37
N MET A 192 -4.34 -2.22 9.50
CA MET A 192 -3.47 -3.35 9.14
C MET A 192 -2.69 -3.87 10.36
N GLU A 193 -2.19 -2.98 11.22
CA GLU A 193 -1.54 -3.39 12.46
C GLU A 193 -2.48 -4.22 13.35
N ASP A 194 -3.68 -3.70 13.60
CA ASP A 194 -4.64 -4.37 14.49
C ASP A 194 -5.03 -5.73 13.94
N LEU A 195 -5.33 -5.82 12.64
CA LEU A 195 -5.71 -7.07 11.98
C LEU A 195 -4.59 -8.11 12.04
N VAL A 196 -3.34 -7.70 11.77
CA VAL A 196 -2.20 -8.63 11.82
C VAL A 196 -1.98 -9.15 13.23
N ARG A 197 -2.10 -8.27 14.24
CA ARG A 197 -1.90 -8.66 15.65
C ARG A 197 -3.05 -9.50 16.18
N GLN A 198 -4.29 -9.06 16.01
CA GLN A 198 -5.48 -9.72 16.55
C GLN A 198 -5.63 -11.16 16.06
N PHE A 199 -5.45 -11.37 14.76
CA PHE A 199 -5.67 -12.66 14.13
C PHE A 199 -4.37 -13.47 13.95
N GLY A 200 -3.25 -13.03 14.54
CA GLY A 200 -1.97 -13.74 14.47
C GLY A 200 -1.46 -13.94 13.04
N LEU A 201 -1.72 -13.00 12.12
CA LEU A 201 -1.49 -13.19 10.67
C LEU A 201 -0.01 -13.11 10.24
N GLY A 202 0.90 -12.96 11.20
CA GLY A 202 2.34 -12.94 10.94
C GLY A 202 3.11 -12.08 11.93
N VAL A 203 4.20 -11.47 11.46
CA VAL A 203 5.11 -10.68 12.28
C VAL A 203 4.95 -9.21 11.94
N TYR A 204 4.68 -8.39 12.95
CA TYR A 204 4.63 -6.94 12.82
C TYR A 204 5.88 -6.31 13.43
N VAL A 205 6.61 -5.51 12.64
CA VAL A 205 7.88 -4.89 13.03
C VAL A 205 7.80 -3.36 12.96
N GLU A 206 8.75 -2.71 13.62
CA GLU A 206 8.88 -1.25 13.53
C GLU A 206 9.13 -0.83 12.08
N PRO A 207 8.39 0.20 11.59
CA PRO A 207 8.58 0.71 10.24
C PRO A 207 9.92 1.43 10.09
N ASP A 208 10.30 1.69 8.84
CA ASP A 208 11.45 2.53 8.47
C ASP A 208 12.83 2.05 8.98
N SER A 209 12.95 0.77 9.35
CA SER A 209 14.21 0.15 9.79
C SER A 209 14.49 -1.15 9.04
N SER A 210 15.64 -1.24 8.34
CA SER A 210 16.08 -2.49 7.69
C SER A 210 16.41 -3.58 8.70
N ASP A 211 16.90 -3.22 9.88
CA ASP A 211 17.27 -4.17 10.93
C ASP A 211 16.00 -4.80 11.52
N ALA A 212 14.95 -4.00 11.75
CA ALA A 212 13.65 -4.52 12.18
C ALA A 212 13.04 -5.46 11.14
N VAL A 213 13.14 -5.12 9.85
CA VAL A 213 12.70 -6.00 8.76
C VAL A 213 13.52 -7.29 8.73
N ALA A 214 14.83 -7.24 8.94
CA ALA A 214 15.69 -8.42 8.99
C ALA A 214 15.32 -9.36 10.15
N ASP A 215 15.13 -8.81 11.35
CA ASP A 215 14.68 -9.53 12.54
C ASP A 215 13.28 -10.14 12.31
N GLY A 216 12.39 -9.39 11.66
CA GLY A 216 11.08 -9.88 11.24
C GLY A 216 11.15 -11.05 10.27
N MET A 217 12.02 -11.00 9.25
CA MET A 217 12.25 -12.11 8.33
C MET A 217 12.75 -13.35 9.06
N ALA A 218 13.71 -13.20 9.98
CA ALA A 218 14.24 -14.31 10.76
C ALA A 218 13.16 -14.92 11.67
N THR A 219 12.38 -14.08 12.34
CA THR A 219 11.27 -14.51 13.22
C THR A 219 10.20 -15.26 12.44
N LEU A 220 9.85 -14.78 11.24
CA LEU A 220 8.84 -15.41 10.40
C LEU A 220 9.25 -16.82 9.94
N LEU A 221 10.55 -17.07 9.79
CA LEU A 221 11.08 -18.33 9.25
C LEU A 221 11.54 -19.32 10.30
N HIS A 222 11.94 -18.82 11.48
CA HIS A 222 12.61 -19.62 12.51
C HIS A 222 12.01 -19.43 13.90
N GLY A 223 11.14 -18.43 14.09
CA GLY A 223 10.50 -18.13 15.37
C GLY A 223 9.28 -18.99 15.63
N LYS A 224 8.86 -18.98 16.91
CA LYS A 224 7.57 -19.53 17.32
C LYS A 224 6.52 -18.43 17.17
N LEU A 225 5.59 -18.63 16.24
CA LEU A 225 4.50 -17.71 15.97
C LEU A 225 3.21 -18.22 16.60
N PRO A 226 2.25 -17.33 16.94
CA PRO A 226 0.90 -17.77 17.26
C PRO A 226 0.26 -18.48 16.06
N GLU A 227 -0.67 -19.39 16.34
CA GLU A 227 -1.49 -19.99 15.30
C GLU A 227 -2.38 -18.90 14.68
N PRO A 228 -2.37 -18.73 13.35
CA PRO A 228 -3.18 -17.67 12.72
C PRO A 228 -4.66 -18.04 12.72
N ASP A 229 -5.50 -17.09 13.13
CA ASP A 229 -6.96 -17.19 13.09
C ASP A 229 -7.49 -16.67 11.75
N TRP A 230 -7.28 -17.47 10.71
CA TRP A 230 -7.69 -17.13 9.35
C TRP A 230 -9.22 -16.98 9.23
N GLU A 231 -9.96 -17.93 9.80
CA GLU A 231 -11.41 -17.98 9.78
C GLU A 231 -12.01 -16.80 10.57
N GLY A 232 -11.40 -16.42 11.70
CA GLY A 232 -11.79 -15.22 12.44
C GLY A 232 -11.60 -13.95 11.62
N TYR A 233 -10.48 -13.82 10.89
CA TYR A 233 -10.29 -12.70 9.97
C TYR A 233 -11.36 -12.71 8.86
N GLU A 234 -11.62 -13.86 8.25
CA GLU A 234 -12.59 -13.99 7.15
C GLU A 234 -14.03 -13.68 7.63
N ALA A 235 -14.40 -14.09 8.84
CA ALA A 235 -15.68 -13.75 9.47
C ALA A 235 -15.80 -12.27 9.84
N HIS A 236 -14.69 -11.64 10.25
CA HIS A 236 -14.63 -10.21 10.55
C HIS A 236 -14.72 -9.37 9.27
N ALA A 237 -13.91 -9.71 8.26
CA ALA A 237 -13.70 -8.92 7.06
C ALA A 237 -14.72 -9.20 5.95
N THR A 238 -16.02 -9.15 6.27
CA THR A 238 -17.12 -9.39 5.31
C THR A 238 -17.84 -8.10 4.90
N TRP A 239 -18.49 -8.14 3.73
CA TRP A 239 -19.42 -7.07 3.32
C TRP A 239 -20.65 -7.01 4.23
N GLU A 240 -21.08 -8.15 4.80
CA GLU A 240 -22.18 -8.21 5.75
C GLU A 240 -21.84 -7.47 7.06
N THR A 241 -20.67 -7.73 7.65
CA THR A 241 -20.18 -7.01 8.83
C THR A 241 -20.06 -5.51 8.54
N ASN A 242 -19.49 -5.15 7.39
CA ASN A 242 -19.36 -3.76 6.95
C ASN A 242 -20.72 -3.05 6.89
N VAL A 243 -21.68 -3.62 6.18
CA VAL A 243 -23.03 -3.04 6.00
C VAL A 243 -23.78 -3.00 7.33
N THR A 244 -23.68 -4.05 8.15
CA THR A 244 -24.33 -4.10 9.46
C THR A 244 -23.87 -2.97 10.37
N LEU A 245 -22.55 -2.73 10.45
CA LEU A 245 -21.99 -1.63 11.24
C LEU A 245 -22.41 -0.25 10.70
N LEU A 246 -22.47 -0.10 9.37
CA LEU A 246 -22.94 1.14 8.75
C LEU A 246 -24.43 1.41 9.05
N LEU A 247 -25.28 0.37 8.96
CA LEU A 247 -26.70 0.48 9.29
C LEU A 247 -26.90 0.79 10.77
N GLN A 248 -26.16 0.13 11.66
CA GLN A 248 -26.21 0.41 13.09
C GLN A 248 -25.82 1.87 13.38
N ALA A 249 -24.73 2.37 12.79
CA ALA A 249 -24.33 3.77 12.93
C ALA A 249 -25.39 4.76 12.42
N THR A 250 -26.18 4.35 11.43
CA THR A 250 -27.31 5.14 10.91
C THR A 250 -28.45 5.20 11.92
N VAL A 251 -28.81 4.06 12.52
CA VAL A 251 -29.82 3.99 13.58
C VAL A 251 -29.39 4.83 14.80
N ASP A 252 -28.13 4.69 15.24
CA ASP A 252 -27.58 5.45 16.36
C ASP A 252 -27.67 6.96 16.08
N TYR A 253 -27.30 7.40 14.87
CA TYR A 253 -27.41 8.79 14.46
C TYR A 253 -28.86 9.30 14.52
N LEU A 254 -29.82 8.56 13.99
CA LEU A 254 -31.25 8.94 14.00
C LEU A 254 -31.80 9.04 15.43
N ASN A 255 -31.29 8.22 16.34
CA ASN A 255 -31.67 8.22 17.75
C ASN A 255 -30.89 9.23 18.61
N GLY A 256 -29.98 10.01 18.02
CA GLY A 256 -29.13 10.96 18.76
C GLY A 256 -28.08 10.31 19.66
N GLN A 257 -27.74 9.04 19.42
CA GLN A 257 -26.73 8.29 20.15
C GLN A 257 -25.34 8.53 19.54
N SER A 258 -24.32 8.58 20.41
CA SER A 258 -22.93 8.68 19.95
C SER A 258 -22.44 7.31 19.48
N PRO A 259 -21.68 7.24 18.36
CA PRO A 259 -21.18 5.97 17.84
C PRO A 259 -20.23 5.30 18.84
N GLN A 260 -20.64 4.15 19.38
CA GLN A 260 -19.92 3.41 20.41
C GLN A 260 -18.88 2.42 19.85
N ILE A 261 -19.11 1.90 18.64
CA ILE A 261 -18.36 0.73 18.14
C ILE A 261 -17.03 1.16 17.51
N ARG A 262 -15.92 0.75 18.14
CA ARG A 262 -14.60 0.67 17.51
C ARG A 262 -14.34 -0.80 17.18
N GLN A 263 -13.82 -1.09 15.99
CA GLN A 263 -13.57 -2.47 15.56
C GLN A 263 -12.57 -3.18 16.49
N PHE A 264 -11.66 -2.44 17.09
CA PHE A 264 -10.51 -2.96 17.83
C PHE A 264 -10.33 -2.31 19.22
N GLY A 265 -11.37 -1.69 19.77
CA GLY A 265 -11.27 -0.95 21.04
C GLY A 265 -10.70 -1.78 22.21
N ALA A 266 -11.02 -3.07 22.27
CA ALA A 266 -10.50 -3.99 23.28
C ALA A 266 -9.02 -4.34 23.10
N LEU A 267 -8.45 -4.26 21.89
CA LEU A 267 -7.04 -4.58 21.64
C LEU A 267 -6.11 -3.46 22.10
N GLU A 268 -6.58 -2.21 22.06
CA GLU A 268 -5.88 -1.07 22.65
C GLU A 268 -5.73 -1.25 24.18
N GLU A 269 -6.67 -1.96 24.81
CA GLU A 269 -6.74 -2.17 26.27
C GLU A 269 -6.11 -3.50 26.73
N SER A 270 -6.19 -4.56 25.91
CA SER A 270 -5.79 -5.92 26.29
C SER A 270 -4.36 -6.32 25.92
N GLY A 271 -3.69 -5.58 25.02
CA GLY A 271 -2.29 -5.82 24.65
C GLY A 271 -2.02 -7.26 24.18
N VAL A 272 -2.37 -7.59 22.93
CA VAL A 272 -2.08 -8.91 22.34
C VAL A 272 -0.60 -9.26 22.48
N ASP A 273 -0.32 -10.49 22.94
CA ASP A 273 1.03 -11.02 23.05
C ASP A 273 1.76 -10.91 21.70
N LYS A 274 2.83 -10.11 21.69
CA LYS A 274 3.68 -9.93 20.51
C LYS A 274 4.63 -11.12 20.42
N PRO A 275 4.85 -11.70 19.22
CA PRO A 275 5.88 -12.72 19.05
C PRO A 275 7.24 -12.13 19.44
N GLU A 276 8.06 -12.94 20.13
CA GLU A 276 9.42 -12.56 20.45
C GLU A 276 10.24 -12.46 19.15
N LEU A 277 10.74 -11.26 18.86
CA LEU A 277 11.53 -11.03 17.65
C LEU A 277 12.93 -11.64 17.79
N LEU A 278 13.29 -12.48 16.83
CA LEU A 278 14.62 -13.04 16.70
C LEU A 278 15.58 -12.00 16.12
N ASN A 279 16.81 -11.96 16.63
CA ASN A 279 17.86 -11.14 16.05
C ASN A 279 18.53 -11.85 14.86
N ALA A 280 18.32 -11.33 13.66
CA ALA A 280 18.79 -11.93 12.41
C ALA A 280 20.32 -12.04 12.34
N ARG A 281 21.04 -10.99 12.75
CA ARG A 281 22.52 -10.99 12.77
C ARG A 281 23.08 -12.09 13.66
N ARG A 282 22.52 -12.28 14.86
CA ARG A 282 22.95 -13.35 15.77
C ARG A 282 22.73 -14.74 15.16
N LEU A 283 21.57 -14.98 14.54
CA LEU A 283 21.27 -16.24 13.87
C LEU A 283 22.18 -16.49 12.66
N HIS A 284 22.46 -15.45 11.89
CA HIS A 284 23.35 -15.52 10.73
C HIS A 284 24.78 -15.92 11.13
N HIS A 285 25.33 -15.30 12.17
CA HIS A 285 26.67 -15.62 12.67
C HIS A 285 26.76 -17.02 13.29
N GLN A 286 25.69 -17.55 13.88
CA GLN A 286 25.67 -18.92 14.38
C GLN A 286 25.67 -19.97 13.25
N LYS A 287 25.05 -19.67 12.10
CA LYS A 287 25.04 -20.55 10.92
C LYS A 287 26.35 -20.54 10.13
N THR A 288 27.15 -19.49 10.25
CA THR A 288 28.42 -19.38 9.52
C THR A 288 29.55 -19.94 10.39
N PRO A 289 30.12 -21.13 10.10
CA PRO A 289 31.22 -21.64 10.90
C PRO A 289 32.38 -20.64 10.86
N ALA A 290 32.90 -20.28 12.04
CA ALA A 290 34.09 -19.46 12.16
C ALA A 290 35.23 -20.09 11.34
N PRO A 291 36.01 -19.31 10.57
CA PRO A 291 37.15 -19.87 9.86
C PRO A 291 38.11 -20.43 10.91
N GLU A 292 38.31 -21.76 10.90
CA GLU A 292 39.34 -22.41 11.70
C GLU A 292 40.65 -21.66 11.47
N LYS A 293 41.21 -21.09 12.54
CA LYS A 293 42.58 -20.58 12.54
C LYS A 293 43.49 -21.77 12.29
N ARG A 294 43.77 -22.05 11.02
CA ARG A 294 44.78 -23.01 10.59
C ARG A 294 46.12 -22.47 11.08
N ALA A 295 46.59 -22.99 12.21
CA ALA A 295 47.92 -22.73 12.72
C ALA A 295 48.93 -23.20 11.67
N ALA A 296 49.52 -22.24 10.94
CA ALA A 296 50.57 -22.50 9.97
C ALA A 296 51.83 -22.96 10.72
N ARG A 297 52.04 -24.28 10.77
CA ARG A 297 53.33 -24.86 11.15
C ARG A 297 54.29 -24.68 9.98
N ALA A 298 55.13 -23.65 10.07
CA ALA A 298 56.21 -23.39 9.13
C ALA A 298 57.20 -24.58 9.11
N LYS A 299 57.26 -25.31 7.99
CA LYS A 299 58.44 -26.08 7.61
C LYS A 299 59.21 -25.26 6.58
N LYS A 300 60.38 -24.78 7.01
CA LYS A 300 61.47 -24.27 6.18
C LYS A 300 61.79 -25.30 5.10
N ALA A 301 61.56 -24.96 3.84
CA ALA A 301 62.25 -25.57 2.71
C ALA A 301 63.07 -24.48 2.05
N SER A 302 64.39 -24.67 2.08
CA SER A 302 65.41 -23.80 1.49
C SER A 302 65.20 -23.70 -0.03
N GLY A 303 65.03 -22.48 -0.52
CA GLY A 303 65.07 -22.19 -1.95
C GLY A 303 66.49 -22.30 -2.52
N ARG A 304 66.57 -22.79 -3.76
CA ARG A 304 67.69 -22.54 -4.67
C ARG A 304 67.08 -22.11 -6.01
N LYS A 305 67.44 -20.88 -6.39
CA LYS A 305 67.51 -20.21 -7.71
C LYS A 305 66.70 -20.80 -8.89
N GLU A 306 65.99 -19.95 -9.62
CA GLU A 306 66.51 -19.32 -10.85
C GLU A 306 65.55 -18.26 -11.40
N ALA A 307 66.13 -17.29 -12.09
CA ALA A 307 65.47 -16.15 -12.71
C ALA A 307 65.06 -16.48 -14.15
N SER A 308 63.94 -15.93 -14.61
CA SER A 308 63.77 -15.59 -16.03
C SER A 308 62.83 -14.39 -16.21
N SER A 309 63.39 -13.41 -16.90
CA SER A 309 62.77 -12.24 -17.51
C SER A 309 61.85 -12.63 -18.68
N VAL A 310 60.73 -11.93 -18.90
CA VAL A 310 60.25 -11.50 -20.24
C VAL A 310 59.26 -10.32 -20.09
N SER A 311 59.71 -9.17 -20.60
CA SER A 311 59.07 -8.17 -21.47
C SER A 311 57.60 -7.73 -21.31
N ARG A 312 57.45 -6.42 -21.04
CA ARG A 312 56.32 -5.57 -21.42
C ARG A 312 56.24 -5.42 -22.94
N GLU A 313 55.05 -5.59 -23.50
CA GLU A 313 54.72 -5.11 -24.84
C GLU A 313 53.58 -4.08 -24.77
N THR A 314 53.92 -2.85 -25.14
CA THR A 314 53.02 -1.75 -25.45
C THR A 314 52.48 -1.91 -26.86
N LYS A 315 51.16 -1.81 -27.05
CA LYS A 315 50.56 -1.50 -28.35
C LYS A 315 49.79 -0.18 -28.31
N LYS A 316 50.27 0.76 -29.12
CA LYS A 316 49.57 1.95 -29.61
C LYS A 316 48.61 1.55 -30.73
N SER A 317 47.44 2.18 -30.77
CA SER A 317 46.62 2.47 -31.95
C SER A 317 45.45 3.33 -31.47
N ASP A 318 44.84 4.25 -32.19
CA ASP A 318 45.18 5.09 -33.34
C ASP A 318 44.10 6.18 -33.29
N ALA A 319 44.47 7.44 -33.47
CA ALA A 319 43.51 8.53 -33.55
C ALA A 319 43.00 8.66 -34.99
N ILE A 320 41.69 8.52 -35.18
CA ILE A 320 41.00 8.92 -36.41
C ILE A 320 39.88 9.91 -36.07
N LYS A 321 39.91 11.01 -36.81
CA LYS A 321 39.02 12.18 -36.81
C LYS A 321 37.54 11.80 -36.94
N GLY A 322 36.69 12.41 -36.11
CA GLY A 322 35.25 12.44 -36.26
C GLY A 322 34.78 13.85 -36.63
N GLN A 323 34.10 13.96 -37.78
CA GLN A 323 33.51 15.16 -38.35
C GLN A 323 32.35 15.68 -37.50
N ALA A 324 32.16 17.00 -37.51
CA ALA A 324 30.91 17.65 -37.14
C ALA A 324 29.89 17.44 -38.27
N ALA A 325 28.74 16.86 -37.94
CA ALA A 325 27.53 16.92 -38.74
C ALA A 325 26.31 16.85 -37.82
N ASP A 326 25.51 17.91 -37.93
CA ASP A 326 24.16 18.13 -37.42
C ASP A 326 23.23 16.95 -37.76
N GLN A 327 22.74 16.21 -36.77
CA GLN A 327 21.64 15.25 -36.94
C GLN A 327 20.76 15.16 -35.68
N SER A 328 19.47 15.08 -35.95
CA SER A 328 18.32 15.25 -35.07
C SER A 328 18.30 14.36 -33.82
N LEU A 329 17.88 14.97 -32.71
CA LEU A 329 17.36 14.29 -31.53
C LEU A 329 16.11 13.47 -31.94
N PHE A 330 16.19 12.15 -31.78
CA PHE A 330 15.13 11.13 -31.90
C PHE A 330 14.73 10.69 -33.33
N PRO A 331 15.25 9.55 -33.83
CA PRO A 331 14.57 8.76 -34.85
C PRO A 331 13.74 7.64 -34.19
N GLY A 332 12.42 7.59 -34.46
CA GLY A 332 11.60 6.41 -34.16
C GLY A 332 10.32 6.60 -33.34
N PHE A 333 9.72 7.80 -33.30
CA PHE A 333 8.36 7.99 -32.77
C PHE A 333 7.48 8.62 -33.85
N ASP A 334 6.76 7.78 -34.60
CA ASP A 334 5.60 8.24 -35.36
C ASP A 334 4.46 8.48 -34.36
N LEU A 335 4.02 9.73 -34.25
CA LEU A 335 2.82 10.10 -33.50
C LEU A 335 1.61 9.45 -34.18
N PRO A 336 0.72 8.74 -33.46
CA PRO A 336 -0.51 8.24 -34.06
C PRO A 336 -1.38 9.42 -34.51
N GLU A 337 -1.97 9.31 -35.70
CA GLU A 337 -2.89 10.30 -36.26
C GLU A 337 -4.09 10.56 -35.33
N PRO A 338 -4.68 11.78 -35.36
CA PRO A 338 -5.77 12.13 -34.46
C PRO A 338 -7.00 11.26 -34.73
N VAL A 339 -7.46 10.55 -33.69
CA VAL A 339 -8.73 9.82 -33.71
C VAL A 339 -9.88 10.83 -33.81
N GLU A 340 -10.78 10.64 -34.77
CA GLU A 340 -11.99 11.46 -34.92
C GLU A 340 -12.83 11.46 -33.64
N PRO A 341 -13.43 12.60 -33.25
CA PRO A 341 -14.27 12.67 -32.06
C PRO A 341 -15.55 11.84 -32.25
N PRO A 342 -16.07 11.20 -31.19
CA PRO A 342 -17.28 10.38 -31.28
C PRO A 342 -18.51 11.23 -31.65
N PRO A 343 -19.53 10.63 -32.30
CA PRO A 343 -20.73 11.35 -32.72
C PRO A 343 -21.50 11.89 -31.52
N LYS A 344 -21.99 13.13 -31.66
CA LYS A 344 -22.77 13.82 -30.64
C LYS A 344 -24.06 13.06 -30.33
N LEU A 345 -24.31 12.79 -29.05
CA LEU A 345 -25.59 12.29 -28.53
C LEU A 345 -26.74 13.24 -28.92
N PRO A 346 -27.94 12.72 -29.23
CA PRO A 346 -29.08 13.53 -29.63
C PRO A 346 -29.49 14.50 -28.50
N THR A 347 -29.68 15.76 -28.88
CA THR A 347 -30.07 16.84 -27.98
C THR A 347 -31.55 16.68 -27.63
N VAL A 348 -31.86 16.41 -26.37
CA VAL A 348 -33.25 16.45 -25.87
C VAL A 348 -33.69 17.91 -25.84
N ALA A 349 -34.67 18.26 -26.68
CA ALA A 349 -35.26 19.59 -26.73
C ALA A 349 -36.09 19.84 -25.45
N LEU A 350 -35.70 20.85 -24.66
CA LEU A 350 -36.54 21.44 -23.63
C LEU A 350 -37.64 22.30 -24.31
N PRO A 351 -38.91 22.24 -23.87
CA PRO A 351 -39.98 23.00 -24.49
C PRO A 351 -39.77 24.52 -24.30
N GLN A 352 -39.88 25.24 -25.42
CA GLN A 352 -39.79 26.69 -25.50
C GLN A 352 -40.94 27.35 -24.71
N LYS A 353 -40.60 28.15 -23.70
CA LYS A 353 -41.53 29.13 -23.13
C LYS A 353 -41.63 30.31 -24.07
N THR A 354 -42.82 30.51 -24.62
CA THR A 354 -43.21 31.67 -25.42
C THR A 354 -43.04 32.96 -24.62
N ALA A 355 -42.28 33.89 -25.17
CA ALA A 355 -42.19 35.26 -24.70
C ALA A 355 -43.36 36.07 -25.26
N ASN A 356 -44.22 36.61 -24.40
CA ASN A 356 -45.09 37.72 -24.75
C ASN A 356 -44.53 39.00 -24.12
N ARG A 357 -44.18 39.96 -24.97
CA ARG A 357 -43.75 41.32 -24.64
C ARG A 357 -44.93 42.28 -24.84
N ARG A 358 -45.28 43.04 -23.79
CA ARG A 358 -45.89 44.40 -23.75
C ARG A 358 -46.38 44.62 -22.31
N ALA A 359 -46.29 45.78 -21.67
CA ALA A 359 -45.76 47.09 -21.98
C ALA A 359 -45.38 47.78 -20.65
N THR A 360 -44.57 48.82 -20.76
CA THR A 360 -44.07 49.73 -19.73
C THR A 360 -45.17 50.51 -19.00
N THR A 361 -45.12 50.55 -17.66
CA THR A 361 -45.37 51.73 -16.82
C THR A 361 -44.73 51.51 -15.42
N SER A 362 -44.19 52.57 -14.83
CA SER A 362 -43.73 52.69 -13.44
C SER A 362 -44.23 54.04 -12.92
N PRO A 363 -44.17 54.36 -11.62
CA PRO A 363 -44.30 53.53 -10.40
C PRO A 363 -45.38 54.09 -9.46
N GLU A 364 -45.92 53.30 -8.54
CA GLU A 364 -46.63 53.87 -7.38
C GLU A 364 -46.35 53.06 -6.10
N ALA A 365 -45.99 53.80 -5.05
CA ALA A 365 -45.50 53.28 -3.78
C ALA A 365 -46.67 53.10 -2.79
N VAL A 366 -46.87 51.90 -2.24
CA VAL A 366 -47.70 51.72 -1.02
C VAL A 366 -47.16 50.59 -0.12
N LYS A 367 -46.81 51.02 1.10
CA LYS A 367 -46.61 50.43 2.44
C LYS A 367 -46.69 48.89 2.69
N PRO A 368 -45.91 48.38 3.66
CA PRO A 368 -45.96 46.99 4.10
C PRO A 368 -47.08 46.75 5.14
N SER A 369 -47.76 45.60 5.02
CA SER A 369 -48.73 45.08 6.00
C SER A 369 -48.22 43.77 6.64
N PRO A 370 -48.69 43.44 7.86
CA PRO A 370 -47.80 43.00 8.94
C PRO A 370 -47.68 41.48 9.14
N ARG A 371 -46.63 41.13 9.89
CA ARG A 371 -46.32 39.81 10.48
C ARG A 371 -47.56 39.19 11.14
N ARG A 372 -47.85 37.93 10.79
CA ARG A 372 -48.76 37.06 11.54
C ARG A 372 -47.96 36.22 12.54
N GLU A 373 -48.32 36.36 13.80
CA GLU A 373 -47.89 35.53 14.92
C GLU A 373 -48.32 34.07 14.70
N ILE A 374 -47.43 33.13 15.04
CA ILE A 374 -47.75 31.70 15.16
C ILE A 374 -47.74 31.37 16.65
N LYS A 375 -48.91 31.01 17.20
CA LYS A 375 -49.05 30.35 18.52
C LYS A 375 -49.19 28.83 18.34
N PRO A 376 -48.78 28.03 19.34
CA PRO A 376 -48.52 26.60 19.16
C PRO A 376 -49.79 25.77 19.42
N ALA A 377 -50.00 24.72 18.63
CA ALA A 377 -51.02 23.70 18.88
C ALA A 377 -50.39 22.30 18.92
N LYS A 378 -50.85 21.57 19.93
CA LYS A 378 -50.48 20.25 20.44
C LYS A 378 -50.72 19.10 19.45
N LYS A 379 -49.80 18.13 19.53
CA LYS A 379 -49.98 16.66 19.76
C LYS A 379 -50.96 15.85 18.89
N GLU A 380 -50.46 14.66 18.55
CA GLU A 380 -51.15 13.42 18.17
C GLU A 380 -51.47 13.20 16.69
N ALA A 381 -50.58 12.49 16.01
CA ALA A 381 -50.90 11.39 15.08
C ALA A 381 -49.58 10.71 14.63
N LEU A 382 -49.13 9.68 15.36
CA LEU A 382 -48.14 8.74 14.84
C LEU A 382 -48.49 7.34 15.33
N ALA A 383 -49.40 6.70 14.61
CA ALA A 383 -49.66 5.28 14.64
C ALA A 383 -49.92 4.85 13.20
N ALA A 384 -48.84 4.65 12.44
CA ALA A 384 -48.73 3.85 11.22
C ALA A 384 -47.42 4.22 10.50
N LEU A 385 -46.34 3.52 10.84
CA LEU A 385 -45.28 3.04 9.94
C LEU A 385 -44.27 2.22 10.76
#